data_AF-A0A0G0X4Z2-F1
#
_entry.id   AF-A0A0G0X4Z2-F1
#
_cell.length_a   1.000
_cell.length_b   1.000
_cell.length_c   1.000
_cell.angle_alpha   90.00
_cell.angle_beta   90.00
_cell.angle_gamma   90.00
#
_symmetry.space_group_name_H-M   'P 1'
#
loop_
_entity.id
_entity.type
_entity.pdbx_description
1 polymer ?
#
loop_
_entity_poly.entity_id
_entity_poly.type
_entity_poly.pdbx_seq_one_letter_code
_entity_poly.pdbx_strand_id
1 'polypeptide(L)'
;MITLSISLTIIEIVTMRSSINALINSGIHGIMCQHQNRRGQTMAKGLIFEIEEFAVHDGPGIRKTVFFKGCPLKCNWCHNPEGISFKKEIMVSKGSCINCERCIDVCREEKCTSCGTCINACPLRLRKICGTEYEAKDLAKELLRGKEILEQNNGGITISGGEPMAQPEFLMELIQELKPIHVVIETSGYASEEVFRKIVDSVDLVLMDIKHTDPKIHMQVTGVDNALIFKNLSYLCNSSRKFNIRIPLIPGINDTSENMERTARLLKSSNCLERVEFLPYHKTAGAKYAM
;
A
#
# COMPACT_ATOMS: atom_id res chain seq x y z
N MET A 1 10.30 -59.53 -45.55
CA MET A 1 9.94 -58.30 -44.82
C MET A 1 9.12 -58.70 -43.60
N ILE A 2 9.64 -58.39 -42.40
CA ILE A 2 8.90 -57.99 -41.18
C ILE A 2 8.14 -59.14 -40.47
N THR A 3 8.81 -59.94 -39.62
CA THR A 3 9.06 -59.77 -38.16
C THR A 3 7.88 -60.07 -37.23
N LEU A 4 8.10 -61.15 -36.43
CA LEU A 4 7.80 -61.37 -35.00
C LEU A 4 6.33 -61.33 -34.53
N SER A 5 5.76 -62.48 -34.17
CA SER A 5 5.93 -63.23 -32.89
C SER A 5 5.00 -62.72 -31.78
N ILE A 6 3.79 -63.28 -31.77
CA ILE A 6 2.87 -63.27 -30.64
C ILE A 6 3.15 -64.55 -29.83
N SER A 7 3.34 -64.39 -28.51
CA SER A 7 3.11 -65.35 -27.42
C SER A 7 4.28 -65.38 -26.44
N LEU A 8 4.11 -64.77 -25.27
CA LEU A 8 4.05 -65.46 -23.98
C LEU A 8 3.97 -64.38 -22.87
N THR A 9 2.81 -64.17 -22.26
CA THR A 9 2.41 -64.70 -20.93
C THR A 9 3.33 -64.36 -19.75
N ILE A 10 2.74 -63.72 -18.72
CA ILE A 10 3.08 -63.86 -17.28
C ILE A 10 4.25 -62.98 -16.74
N ILE A 11 4.51 -61.80 -17.30
CA ILE A 11 5.44 -60.83 -16.65
C ILE A 11 4.77 -59.50 -16.22
N GLU A 12 3.63 -59.12 -16.78
CA GLU A 12 3.05 -57.78 -16.53
C GLU A 12 2.03 -57.70 -15.37
N ILE A 13 1.63 -58.81 -14.75
CA ILE A 13 0.64 -58.78 -13.65
C ILE A 13 1.30 -58.73 -12.26
N VAL A 14 2.58 -59.11 -12.14
CA VAL A 14 3.28 -59.14 -10.83
C VAL A 14 3.88 -57.78 -10.47
N THR A 15 4.17 -56.91 -11.43
CA THR A 15 4.73 -55.57 -11.17
C THR A 15 3.70 -54.50 -10.81
N MET A 16 2.40 -54.72 -11.01
CA MET A 16 1.36 -53.78 -10.53
C MET A 16 0.95 -54.00 -9.08
N ARG A 17 1.21 -55.16 -8.47
CA ARG A 17 0.87 -55.41 -7.05
C ARG A 17 1.94 -54.95 -6.06
N SER A 18 3.20 -54.83 -6.49
CA SER A 18 4.28 -54.29 -5.66
C SER A 18 4.32 -52.75 -5.66
N SER A 19 3.77 -52.08 -6.68
CA SER A 19 3.70 -50.62 -6.74
C SER A 19 2.50 -50.02 -5.99
N ILE A 20 1.42 -50.79 -5.76
CA ILE A 20 0.25 -50.32 -5.00
C ILE A 20 0.52 -50.35 -3.48
N ASN A 21 1.28 -51.34 -2.98
CA ASN A 21 1.62 -51.40 -1.55
C ASN A 21 2.72 -50.40 -1.13
N ALA A 22 3.52 -49.87 -2.07
CA ALA A 22 4.52 -48.84 -1.79
C ALA A 22 3.93 -47.42 -1.70
N LEU A 23 2.78 -47.18 -2.35
CA LEU A 23 2.03 -45.91 -2.29
C LEU A 23 1.08 -45.82 -1.09
N ILE A 24 0.78 -46.94 -0.43
CA ILE A 24 -0.09 -46.98 0.76
C ILE A 24 0.72 -46.76 2.07
N ASN A 25 2.04 -46.98 2.06
CA ASN A 25 2.89 -46.95 3.26
C ASN A 25 3.93 -45.82 3.32
N SER A 26 3.89 -44.84 2.41
CA SER A 26 4.78 -43.67 2.46
C SER A 26 3.98 -42.37 2.54
N GLY A 27 3.33 -42.17 3.69
CA GLY A 27 3.07 -40.85 4.26
C GLY A 27 2.29 -39.89 3.37
N ILE A 28 1.01 -40.18 3.14
CA ILE A 28 0.02 -39.12 2.92
C ILE A 28 -0.09 -38.36 4.26
N HIS A 29 0.87 -37.46 4.50
CA HIS A 29 0.58 -36.28 5.31
C HIS A 29 -0.49 -35.55 4.54
N GLY A 30 -1.74 -35.78 4.97
CA GLY A 30 -2.86 -35.00 4.50
C GLY A 30 -2.45 -33.55 4.54
N ILE A 31 -2.63 -32.86 3.41
CA ILE A 31 -2.76 -31.41 3.39
C ILE A 31 -4.03 -31.14 4.18
N MET A 32 -3.91 -31.20 5.52
CA MET A 32 -4.75 -30.42 6.39
C MET A 32 -4.44 -29.00 5.97
N CYS A 33 -5.31 -28.48 5.10
CA CYS A 33 -5.58 -27.06 5.07
C CYS A 33 -5.78 -26.68 6.53
N GLN A 34 -4.76 -26.07 7.14
CA GLN A 34 -4.91 -25.47 8.45
C GLN A 34 -5.81 -24.25 8.23
N HIS A 35 -7.11 -24.51 8.12
CA HIS A 35 -8.12 -23.57 8.58
C HIS A 35 -7.90 -23.43 10.08
N GLN A 36 -6.89 -22.65 10.43
CA GLN A 36 -6.76 -22.14 11.79
C GLN A 36 -8.05 -21.40 12.06
N ASN A 37 -8.80 -21.98 12.98
CA ASN A 37 -10.09 -21.54 13.46
C ASN A 37 -9.87 -20.16 14.09
N ARG A 38 -10.04 -19.06 13.33
CA ARG A 38 -9.97 -17.66 13.81
C ARG A 38 -11.18 -17.33 14.69
N ARG A 39 -11.43 -18.10 15.75
CA ARG A 39 -12.45 -17.78 16.75
C ARG A 39 -11.78 -17.02 17.89
N GLY A 40 -11.76 -15.70 17.78
CA GLY A 40 -11.36 -14.80 18.88
C GLY A 40 -10.37 -13.68 18.55
N GLN A 41 -9.89 -13.54 17.31
CA GLN A 41 -9.10 -12.36 16.92
C GLN A 41 -10.03 -11.18 16.64
N THR A 42 -9.84 -10.07 17.36
CA THR A 42 -10.46 -8.79 17.00
C THR A 42 -10.00 -8.40 15.61
N MET A 43 -10.93 -8.17 14.68
CA MET A 43 -10.62 -7.70 13.32
C MET A 43 -9.83 -6.40 13.41
N ALA A 44 -8.75 -6.30 12.61
CA ALA A 44 -7.94 -5.09 12.60
C ALA A 44 -8.78 -3.94 12.01
N LYS A 45 -8.73 -2.77 12.66
CA LYS A 45 -9.35 -1.54 12.14
C LYS A 45 -8.29 -0.67 11.50
N GLY A 46 -8.62 -0.11 10.35
CA GLY A 46 -7.77 0.83 9.62
C GLY A 46 -8.34 2.23 9.62
N LEU A 47 -7.48 3.22 9.54
CA LEU A 47 -7.84 4.63 9.49
C LEU A 47 -7.57 5.20 8.10
N ILE A 48 -8.62 5.62 7.40
CA ILE A 48 -8.61 6.12 6.02
C ILE A 48 -9.02 7.58 6.02
N PHE A 49 -8.30 8.48 5.33
CA PHE A 49 -8.72 9.88 5.23
C PHE A 49 -9.51 10.21 3.96
N GLU A 50 -9.31 9.44 2.88
CA GLU A 50 -9.93 9.72 1.59
C GLU A 50 -10.01 8.47 0.72
N ILE A 51 -11.03 8.43 -0.14
CA ILE A 51 -11.15 7.49 -1.25
C ILE A 51 -11.39 8.35 -2.49
N GLU A 52 -10.49 8.26 -3.46
CA GLU A 52 -10.60 8.95 -4.74
C GLU A 52 -11.05 7.94 -5.81
N GLU A 53 -12.04 8.34 -6.61
CA GLU A 53 -12.50 7.54 -7.74
C GLU A 53 -11.99 8.10 -9.06
N PHE A 54 -11.76 7.21 -10.03
CA PHE A 54 -11.29 7.55 -11.37
C PHE A 54 -9.87 8.14 -11.44
N ALA A 55 -9.00 7.77 -10.50
CA ALA A 55 -7.59 8.15 -10.51
C ALA A 55 -6.86 7.50 -11.71
N VAL A 56 -6.11 8.31 -12.46
CA VAL A 56 -5.36 7.87 -13.67
C VAL A 56 -3.85 7.92 -13.49
N HIS A 57 -3.37 8.53 -12.41
CA HIS A 57 -1.94 8.69 -12.13
C HIS A 57 -1.43 7.69 -11.08
N ASP A 58 -2.31 6.91 -10.45
CA ASP A 58 -1.96 6.05 -9.31
C ASP A 58 -1.73 4.59 -9.70
N GLY A 59 -1.38 4.33 -10.96
CA GLY A 59 -1.12 3.00 -11.51
C GLY A 59 -1.72 2.84 -12.91
N PRO A 60 -1.76 1.61 -13.44
CA PRO A 60 -2.34 1.34 -14.75
C PRO A 60 -3.87 1.46 -14.72
N GLY A 61 -4.42 1.94 -15.84
CA GLY A 61 -5.86 2.04 -16.06
C GLY A 61 -6.55 3.08 -15.18
N ILE A 62 -7.88 2.97 -15.09
CA ILE A 62 -8.70 3.79 -14.19
C ILE A 62 -8.76 3.13 -12.82
N ARG A 63 -8.43 3.88 -11.76
CA ARG A 63 -8.29 3.32 -10.42
C ARG A 63 -9.24 3.98 -9.42
N LYS A 64 -9.55 3.25 -8.36
CA LYS A 64 -9.94 3.87 -7.09
C LYS A 64 -8.75 3.84 -6.16
N THR A 65 -8.38 5.00 -5.64
CA THR A 65 -7.26 5.12 -4.70
C THR A 65 -7.80 5.31 -3.30
N VAL A 66 -7.37 4.46 -2.37
CA VAL A 66 -7.69 4.60 -0.95
C VAL A 66 -6.49 5.17 -0.21
N PHE A 67 -6.71 6.24 0.54
CA PHE A 67 -5.65 6.97 1.23
C PHE A 67 -5.69 6.75 2.75
N PHE A 68 -4.69 6.04 3.24
CA PHE A 68 -4.49 5.68 4.64
C PHE A 68 -3.98 6.88 5.46
N LYS A 69 -4.39 6.98 6.72
CA LYS A 69 -3.75 7.86 7.71
C LYS A 69 -2.53 7.19 8.35
N GLY A 70 -1.71 8.01 8.99
CA GLY A 70 -0.44 7.60 9.59
C GLY A 70 0.68 7.57 8.54
N CYS A 71 1.69 8.42 8.71
CA CYS A 71 2.93 8.36 7.97
C CYS A 71 4.10 8.55 8.96
N PRO A 72 5.10 7.66 8.98
CA PRO A 72 6.30 7.87 9.79
C PRO A 72 7.17 9.01 9.24
N LEU A 73 7.01 9.34 7.95
CA LEU A 73 7.71 10.45 7.31
C LEU A 73 6.95 11.79 7.54
N LYS A 74 7.72 12.88 7.52
CA LYS A 74 7.28 14.27 7.56
C LYS A 74 7.95 15.05 6.44
N CYS A 75 7.71 14.63 5.19
CA CYS A 75 8.29 15.28 4.02
C CYS A 75 7.95 16.78 4.00
N ASN A 76 8.96 17.63 3.72
CA ASN A 76 8.77 19.08 3.60
C ASN A 76 7.83 19.48 2.45
N TRP A 77 7.55 18.56 1.54
CA TRP A 77 6.69 18.73 0.37
C TRP A 77 5.52 17.73 0.35
N CYS A 78 5.09 17.23 1.51
CA CYS A 78 3.98 16.27 1.57
C CYS A 78 2.74 16.87 0.88
N HIS A 79 2.22 16.19 -0.14
CA HIS A 79 0.99 16.60 -0.82
C HIS A 79 -0.26 16.23 -0.03
N ASN A 80 -0.14 15.37 0.98
CA ASN A 80 -1.25 14.92 1.83
C ASN A 80 -0.84 15.02 3.31
N PRO A 81 -0.59 16.22 3.87
CA PRO A 81 -0.26 16.38 5.28
C PRO A 81 -1.32 15.79 6.23
N GLU A 82 -2.57 15.74 5.79
CA GLU A 82 -3.68 15.03 6.44
C GLU A 82 -3.45 13.52 6.60
N GLY A 83 -2.55 12.92 5.84
CA GLY A 83 -2.15 11.52 5.97
C GLY A 83 -1.09 11.28 7.05
N ILE A 84 -0.46 12.31 7.63
CA ILE A 84 0.70 12.13 8.54
C ILE A 84 0.27 11.61 9.92
N SER A 85 -0.80 12.17 10.49
CA SER A 85 -1.25 11.79 11.84
C SER A 85 -1.79 10.36 11.86
N PHE A 86 -1.38 9.58 12.86
CA PHE A 86 -1.92 8.25 13.17
C PHE A 86 -3.28 8.30 13.88
N LYS A 87 -3.81 9.50 14.14
CA LYS A 87 -5.06 9.72 14.87
C LYS A 87 -6.04 10.50 14.01
N LYS A 88 -7.33 10.35 14.30
CA LYS A 88 -8.36 11.26 13.81
C LYS A 88 -8.03 12.68 14.22
N GLU A 89 -8.19 13.63 13.32
CA GLU A 89 -7.94 15.05 13.59
C GLU A 89 -9.05 15.92 13.03
N ILE A 90 -9.26 17.09 13.64
CA ILE A 90 -10.12 18.11 13.05
C ILE A 90 -9.28 18.92 12.06
N MET A 91 -9.64 18.84 10.78
CA MET A 91 -9.12 19.73 9.75
C MET A 91 -10.02 20.96 9.62
N VAL A 92 -9.41 22.11 9.38
CA VAL A 92 -10.07 23.42 9.31
C VAL A 92 -9.59 24.17 8.08
N SER A 93 -10.47 24.52 7.15
CA SER A 93 -10.12 25.39 6.02
C SER A 93 -9.88 26.84 6.49
N LYS A 94 -8.70 27.11 7.09
CA LYS A 94 -8.38 28.39 7.75
C LYS A 94 -8.48 29.59 6.81
N GLY A 95 -8.14 29.43 5.53
CA GLY A 95 -8.21 30.50 4.52
C GLY A 95 -9.62 31.07 4.30
N SER A 96 -10.67 30.33 4.65
CA SER A 96 -12.07 30.78 4.53
C SER A 96 -12.70 31.11 5.88
N CYS A 97 -11.96 30.95 6.98
CA CYS A 97 -12.48 31.16 8.33
C CYS A 97 -12.68 32.65 8.61
N ILE A 98 -13.89 33.03 9.04
CA ILE A 98 -14.24 34.41 9.43
C ILE A 98 -13.94 34.73 10.90
N ASN A 99 -13.24 33.84 11.61
CA ASN A 99 -12.85 34.01 13.02
C ASN A 99 -14.01 34.37 13.96
N CYS A 100 -15.19 33.76 13.76
CA CYS A 100 -16.37 33.98 14.61
C CYS A 100 -16.33 33.28 15.98
N GLU A 101 -15.26 32.55 16.28
CA GLU A 101 -14.98 31.86 17.56
C GLU A 101 -15.99 30.82 18.07
N ARG A 102 -17.15 30.64 17.43
CA ARG A 102 -18.18 29.65 17.82
C ARG A 102 -17.66 28.23 18.03
N CYS A 103 -16.64 27.81 17.27
CA CYS A 103 -16.06 26.48 17.40
C CYS A 103 -15.19 26.33 18.68
N ILE A 104 -14.67 27.43 19.21
CA ILE A 104 -13.95 27.53 20.48
C ILE A 104 -14.96 27.54 21.63
N ASP A 105 -16.04 28.33 21.52
CA ASP A 105 -17.07 28.46 22.57
C ASP A 105 -17.73 27.12 22.95
N VAL A 106 -17.92 26.23 21.97
CA VAL A 106 -18.50 24.91 22.21
C VAL A 106 -17.47 23.85 22.59
N CYS A 107 -16.18 24.15 22.51
CA CYS A 107 -15.11 23.19 22.78
C CYS A 107 -14.88 23.08 24.30
N ARG A 108 -15.04 21.87 24.84
CA ARG A 108 -14.85 21.59 26.27
C ARG A 108 -13.58 20.80 26.59
N GLU A 109 -12.80 20.49 25.57
CA GLU A 109 -11.58 19.69 25.68
C GLU A 109 -10.36 20.61 25.75
N GLU A 110 -9.48 20.41 26.73
CA GLU A 110 -8.17 21.08 26.76
C GLU A 110 -7.27 20.59 25.61
N LYS A 111 -7.40 19.32 25.25
CA LYS A 111 -6.71 18.68 24.11
C LYS A 111 -7.75 18.05 23.21
N CYS A 112 -7.81 18.49 21.95
CA CYS A 112 -8.83 18.03 21.01
C CYS A 112 -8.82 16.49 20.88
N THR A 113 -9.98 15.88 21.16
CA THR A 113 -10.24 14.44 21.01
C THR A 113 -10.88 14.09 19.66
N SER A 114 -11.00 15.07 18.76
CA SER A 114 -11.70 14.93 17.47
C SER A 114 -13.15 14.47 17.61
N CYS A 115 -13.82 14.86 18.70
CA CYS A 115 -15.22 14.51 19.00
C CYS A 115 -16.26 15.12 18.03
N GLY A 116 -15.87 16.14 17.26
CA GLY A 116 -16.71 16.74 16.24
C GLY A 116 -17.72 17.81 16.72
N THR A 117 -17.85 18.09 18.02
CA THR A 117 -18.78 19.12 18.56
C THR A 117 -18.64 20.48 17.85
N CYS A 118 -17.40 20.86 17.58
CA CYS A 118 -17.02 22.10 16.89
C CYS A 118 -17.43 22.17 15.40
N ILE A 119 -17.77 21.04 14.76
CA ILE A 119 -18.14 20.99 13.34
C ILE A 119 -19.48 21.67 13.13
N ASN A 120 -20.49 21.27 13.91
CA ASN A 120 -21.85 21.79 13.80
C ASN A 120 -21.94 23.28 14.21
N ALA A 121 -21.00 23.75 15.04
CA ALA A 121 -20.92 25.15 15.44
C ALA A 121 -20.35 26.06 14.35
N CYS A 122 -19.66 25.51 13.33
CA CYS A 122 -19.08 26.32 12.26
C CYS A 122 -20.16 26.69 11.22
N PRO A 123 -20.56 27.98 11.12
CA PRO A 123 -21.64 28.39 10.21
C PRO A 123 -21.28 28.18 8.73
N LEU A 124 -19.98 28.17 8.41
CA LEU A 124 -19.45 27.99 7.06
C LEU A 124 -19.04 26.54 6.76
N ARG A 125 -19.26 25.59 7.70
CA ARG A 125 -18.91 24.16 7.57
C ARG A 125 -17.44 23.91 7.16
N LEU A 126 -16.52 24.74 7.64
CA LEU A 126 -15.10 24.68 7.31
C LEU A 126 -14.31 23.65 8.13
N ARG A 127 -14.98 22.93 9.03
CA ARG A 127 -14.37 21.94 9.91
C ARG A 127 -14.85 20.54 9.53
N LYS A 128 -13.94 19.58 9.43
CA LYS A 128 -14.27 18.16 9.24
C LYS A 128 -13.37 17.27 10.09
N ILE A 129 -13.88 16.12 10.51
CA ILE A 129 -13.01 15.05 11.02
C ILE A 129 -12.29 14.43 9.82
N CYS A 130 -10.98 14.34 9.90
CA CYS A 130 -10.13 13.64 8.97
C CYS A 130 -9.70 12.31 9.58
N GLY A 131 -10.09 11.22 8.93
CA GLY A 131 -9.88 9.86 9.42
C GLY A 131 -11.19 9.17 9.76
N THR A 132 -11.56 8.20 8.95
CA THR A 132 -12.67 7.28 9.14
C THR A 132 -12.11 5.90 9.44
N GLU A 133 -12.61 5.27 10.50
CA GLU A 133 -12.22 3.91 10.84
C GLU A 133 -13.04 2.91 10.03
N TYR A 134 -12.36 1.91 9.48
CA TYR A 134 -12.96 0.83 8.71
C TYR A 134 -12.51 -0.53 9.25
N GLU A 135 -13.40 -1.51 9.16
CA GLU A 135 -12.99 -2.91 9.06
C GLU A 135 -12.67 -3.23 7.59
N ALA A 136 -11.71 -4.13 7.35
CA ALA A 136 -11.19 -4.40 6.01
C ALA A 136 -12.29 -4.81 5.01
N LYS A 137 -13.24 -5.64 5.48
CA LYS A 137 -14.38 -6.10 4.68
C LYS A 137 -15.32 -4.98 4.26
N ASP A 138 -15.59 -4.02 5.15
CA ASP A 138 -16.49 -2.92 4.86
C ASP A 138 -15.87 -1.94 3.86
N LEU A 139 -14.57 -1.66 4.02
CA LEU A 139 -13.82 -0.85 3.07
C LEU A 139 -13.71 -1.55 1.71
N ALA A 140 -13.40 -2.84 1.67
CA ALA A 140 -13.36 -3.61 0.43
C ALA A 140 -14.72 -3.56 -0.30
N LYS A 141 -15.83 -3.70 0.42
CA LYS A 141 -17.18 -3.58 -0.15
C LYS A 141 -17.43 -2.21 -0.77
N GLU A 142 -16.90 -1.14 -0.20
CA GLU A 142 -17.00 0.21 -0.75
C GLU A 142 -16.13 0.38 -2.00
N LEU A 143 -14.87 -0.05 -1.92
CA LEU A 143 -13.90 0.06 -3.01
C LEU A 143 -14.30 -0.78 -4.23
N LEU A 144 -14.90 -1.95 -4.02
CA LEU A 144 -15.34 -2.84 -5.11
C LEU A 144 -16.66 -2.41 -5.78
N ARG A 145 -17.30 -1.32 -5.34
CA ARG A 145 -18.48 -0.79 -6.03
C ARG A 145 -18.09 -0.30 -7.43
N GLY A 146 -18.73 -0.85 -8.46
CA GLY A 146 -18.43 -0.50 -9.86
C GLY A 146 -17.07 -1.03 -10.33
N LYS A 147 -16.57 -2.12 -9.73
CA LYS A 147 -15.32 -2.76 -10.14
C LYS A 147 -15.28 -3.14 -11.62
N GLU A 148 -16.43 -3.42 -12.23
CA GLU A 148 -16.54 -3.80 -13.63
C GLU A 148 -15.99 -2.68 -14.54
N ILE A 149 -16.24 -1.41 -14.18
CA ILE A 149 -15.71 -0.24 -14.90
C ILE A 149 -14.17 -0.19 -14.77
N LEU A 150 -13.66 -0.47 -13.57
CA LEU A 150 -12.21 -0.51 -13.33
C LEU A 150 -11.56 -1.61 -14.17
N GLU A 151 -12.10 -2.83 -14.13
CA GLU A 151 -11.60 -4.00 -14.86
C GLU A 151 -11.63 -3.78 -16.38
N GLN A 152 -12.72 -3.23 -16.92
CA GLN A 152 -12.86 -2.92 -18.35
C GLN A 152 -11.85 -1.88 -18.84
N ASN A 153 -11.34 -1.03 -17.95
CA ASN A 153 -10.32 -0.02 -18.26
C ASN A 153 -8.92 -0.43 -17.81
N ASN A 154 -8.65 -1.74 -17.65
CA ASN A 154 -7.37 -2.29 -17.20
C ASN A 154 -6.89 -1.69 -15.85
N GLY A 155 -7.85 -1.33 -15.02
CA GLY A 155 -7.68 -0.60 -13.77
C GLY A 155 -7.70 -1.49 -12.54
N GLY A 156 -8.10 -0.92 -11.41
CA GLY A 156 -8.23 -1.64 -10.14
C GLY A 156 -8.17 -0.72 -8.93
N ILE A 157 -7.64 -1.23 -7.81
CA ILE A 157 -7.53 -0.46 -6.56
C ILE A 157 -6.08 -0.08 -6.29
N THR A 158 -5.83 1.19 -5.94
CA THR A 158 -4.53 1.62 -5.40
C THR A 158 -4.67 1.90 -3.91
N ILE A 159 -3.70 1.40 -3.14
CA ILE A 159 -3.57 1.66 -1.71
C ILE A 159 -2.44 2.67 -1.55
N SER A 160 -2.78 3.88 -1.07
CA SER A 160 -1.86 5.01 -0.90
C SER A 160 -2.18 5.75 0.42
N GLY A 161 -1.81 7.02 0.57
CA GLY A 161 -2.09 7.86 1.74
C GLY A 161 -0.85 8.43 2.39
N GLY A 162 -0.78 8.27 3.72
CA GLY A 162 0.43 8.44 4.49
C GLY A 162 1.43 7.33 4.16
N GLU A 163 1.46 6.28 4.97
CA GLU A 163 2.20 5.05 4.69
C GLU A 163 1.30 3.84 4.98
N PRO A 164 0.76 3.16 3.95
CA PRO A 164 -0.12 2.03 4.15
C PRO A 164 0.49 0.93 5.03
N MET A 165 1.81 0.70 4.89
CA MET A 165 2.50 -0.33 5.66
C MET A 165 2.67 0.01 7.15
N ALA A 166 2.28 1.21 7.58
CA ALA A 166 2.20 1.60 8.98
C ALA A 166 0.93 1.08 9.69
N GLN A 167 0.01 0.45 8.94
CA GLN A 167 -1.16 -0.27 9.45
C GLN A 167 -1.18 -1.72 8.89
N PRO A 168 -0.16 -2.55 9.17
CA PRO A 168 0.12 -3.75 8.39
C PRO A 168 -0.92 -4.87 8.53
N GLU A 169 -1.53 -5.05 9.71
CA GLU A 169 -2.55 -6.07 9.94
C GLU A 169 -3.81 -5.77 9.11
N PHE A 170 -4.30 -4.53 9.20
CA PHE A 170 -5.45 -4.08 8.43
C PHE A 170 -5.17 -4.09 6.92
N LEU A 171 -3.97 -3.65 6.51
CA LEU A 171 -3.57 -3.66 5.11
C LEU A 171 -3.60 -5.07 4.51
N MET A 172 -3.08 -6.07 5.23
CA MET A 172 -3.09 -7.46 4.78
C MET A 172 -4.50 -8.02 4.65
N GLU A 173 -5.38 -7.73 5.61
CA GLU A 173 -6.80 -8.14 5.54
C GLU A 173 -7.50 -7.47 4.36
N LEU A 174 -7.27 -6.17 4.14
CA LEU A 174 -7.84 -5.45 3.00
C LEU A 174 -7.39 -6.03 1.66
N ILE A 175 -6.09 -6.29 1.46
CA ILE A 175 -5.58 -6.87 0.22
C ILE A 175 -6.22 -8.23 -0.06
N GLN A 176 -6.48 -9.04 0.96
CA GLN A 176 -7.16 -10.32 0.80
C GLN A 176 -8.62 -10.15 0.35
N GLU A 177 -9.35 -9.20 0.93
CA GLU A 177 -10.74 -8.91 0.58
C GLU A 177 -10.91 -8.25 -0.80
N LEU A 178 -9.88 -7.58 -1.32
CA LEU A 178 -9.91 -6.94 -2.63
C LEU A 178 -9.74 -7.93 -3.80
N LYS A 179 -9.11 -9.08 -3.57
CA LYS A 179 -8.86 -10.06 -4.63
C LYS A 179 -10.18 -10.60 -5.22
N PRO A 180 -10.24 -10.85 -6.54
CA PRO A 180 -9.12 -10.93 -7.49
C PRO A 180 -8.80 -9.63 -8.25
N ILE A 181 -9.31 -8.46 -7.84
CA ILE A 181 -9.03 -7.21 -8.57
C ILE A 181 -7.53 -6.88 -8.53
N HIS A 182 -7.02 -6.21 -9.57
CA HIS A 182 -5.62 -5.78 -9.61
C HIS A 182 -5.34 -4.74 -8.52
N VAL A 183 -4.44 -5.08 -7.59
CA VAL A 183 -4.05 -4.23 -6.45
C VAL A 183 -2.69 -3.60 -6.68
N VAL A 184 -2.63 -2.28 -6.55
CA VAL A 184 -1.40 -1.49 -6.53
C VAL A 184 -1.18 -0.97 -5.12
N ILE A 185 0.05 -0.94 -4.65
CA ILE A 185 0.43 -0.20 -3.44
C ILE A 185 1.39 0.92 -3.77
N GLU A 186 1.12 2.11 -3.24
CA GLU A 186 2.06 3.22 -3.18
C GLU A 186 2.65 3.32 -1.77
N THR A 187 3.98 3.39 -1.69
CA THR A 187 4.69 3.32 -0.41
C THR A 187 6.01 4.09 -0.45
N SER A 188 6.43 4.62 0.70
CA SER A 188 7.80 5.10 0.89
C SER A 188 8.80 3.95 1.09
N GLY A 189 8.30 2.73 1.32
CA GLY A 189 9.07 1.55 1.73
C GLY A 189 9.60 1.61 3.16
N TYR A 190 9.14 2.57 3.97
CA TYR A 190 9.49 2.67 5.39
C TYR A 190 8.63 1.70 6.22
N ALA A 191 9.01 0.43 6.23
CA ALA A 191 8.39 -0.64 6.99
C ALA A 191 9.43 -1.66 7.45
N SER A 192 9.10 -2.49 8.45
CA SER A 192 9.97 -3.63 8.76
C SER A 192 10.09 -4.54 7.53
N GLU A 193 11.24 -5.20 7.37
CA GLU A 193 11.47 -6.08 6.22
C GLU A 193 10.43 -7.20 6.13
N GLU A 194 10.00 -7.73 7.28
CA GLU A 194 8.96 -8.76 7.33
C GLU A 194 7.64 -8.26 6.75
N VAL A 195 7.19 -7.06 7.16
CA VAL A 195 5.97 -6.45 6.64
C VAL A 195 6.15 -6.16 5.16
N PHE A 196 7.23 -5.49 4.78
CA PHE A 196 7.48 -5.10 3.39
C PHE A 196 7.40 -6.30 2.44
N ARG A 197 8.11 -7.39 2.76
CA ARG A 197 8.12 -8.62 1.96
C ARG A 197 6.71 -9.22 1.82
N LYS A 198 6.01 -9.38 2.95
CA LYS A 198 4.63 -9.93 2.94
C LYS A 198 3.68 -9.10 2.09
N ILE A 199 3.74 -7.77 2.19
CA ILE A 199 2.90 -6.88 1.39
C ILE A 199 3.26 -6.98 -0.10
N VAL A 200 4.55 -6.85 -0.45
CA VAL A 200 5.04 -6.90 -1.85
C VAL A 200 4.66 -8.21 -2.54
N ASP A 201 4.70 -9.33 -1.82
CA ASP A 201 4.29 -10.63 -2.36
C ASP A 201 2.77 -10.74 -2.58
N SER A 202 1.98 -9.90 -1.90
CA SER A 202 0.51 -9.98 -1.88
C SER A 202 -0.21 -9.09 -2.89
N VAL A 203 0.44 -8.05 -3.41
CA VAL A 203 -0.08 -7.05 -4.37
C VAL A 203 0.42 -7.32 -5.79
N ASP A 204 -0.15 -6.69 -6.82
CA ASP A 204 0.23 -6.94 -8.21
C ASP A 204 1.38 -6.04 -8.69
N LEU A 205 1.39 -4.78 -8.25
CA LEU A 205 2.37 -3.76 -8.62
C LEU A 205 2.71 -2.87 -7.41
N VAL A 206 3.98 -2.51 -7.28
CA VAL A 206 4.47 -1.59 -6.25
C VAL A 206 4.88 -0.26 -6.89
N LEU A 207 4.43 0.84 -6.33
CA LEU A 207 4.87 2.19 -6.65
C LEU A 207 5.68 2.70 -5.46
N MET A 208 7.00 2.67 -5.56
CA MET A 208 7.88 3.00 -4.44
C MET A 208 8.56 4.34 -4.63
N ASP A 209 8.46 5.21 -3.64
CA ASP A 209 9.12 6.52 -3.66
C ASP A 209 10.62 6.44 -3.34
N ILE A 210 11.43 7.15 -4.10
CA ILE A 210 12.80 7.52 -3.71
C ILE A 210 12.86 9.04 -3.52
N LYS A 211 13.09 9.47 -2.28
CA LYS A 211 13.05 10.88 -1.91
C LYS A 211 14.43 11.53 -1.94
N HIS A 212 15.46 10.85 -1.42
CA HIS A 212 16.86 11.28 -1.51
C HIS A 212 17.81 10.12 -1.15
N THR A 213 18.96 10.01 -1.84
CA THR A 213 19.93 8.92 -1.62
C THR A 213 20.88 9.16 -0.44
N ASP A 214 21.26 10.40 -0.18
CA ASP A 214 22.04 10.75 1.01
C ASP A 214 21.20 10.67 2.29
N PRO A 215 21.61 9.90 3.31
CA PRO A 215 20.85 9.70 4.55
C PRO A 215 20.70 10.98 5.39
N LYS A 216 21.69 11.88 5.39
CA LYS A 216 21.62 13.13 6.14
C LYS A 216 20.60 14.07 5.53
N ILE A 217 20.62 14.22 4.22
CA ILE A 217 19.63 15.04 3.50
C ILE A 217 18.25 14.40 3.63
N HIS A 218 18.13 13.07 3.47
CA HIS A 218 16.86 12.37 3.63
C HIS A 218 16.25 12.59 5.01
N MET A 219 17.05 12.44 6.09
CA MET A 219 16.62 12.73 7.46
C MET A 219 16.17 14.17 7.61
N GLN A 220 16.93 15.14 7.07
CA GLN A 220 16.59 16.55 7.15
C GLN A 220 15.25 16.88 6.49
N VAL A 221 14.93 16.27 5.34
CA VAL A 221 13.77 16.65 4.52
C VAL A 221 12.54 15.76 4.72
N THR A 222 12.70 14.58 5.35
CA THR A 222 11.61 13.62 5.60
C THR A 222 11.45 13.26 7.08
N GLY A 223 12.39 13.60 7.94
CA GLY A 223 12.37 13.27 9.37
C GLY A 223 12.77 11.83 9.72
N VAL A 224 13.17 11.00 8.75
CA VAL A 224 13.63 9.63 9.00
C VAL A 224 14.87 9.28 8.19
N ASP A 225 15.63 8.29 8.66
CA ASP A 225 16.77 7.71 7.92
C ASP A 225 16.28 6.83 6.76
N ASN A 226 17.08 6.73 5.68
CA ASN A 226 16.73 5.96 4.49
C ASN A 226 17.31 4.53 4.45
N ALA A 227 18.07 4.08 5.45
CA ALA A 227 18.68 2.75 5.44
C ALA A 227 17.63 1.64 5.35
N LEU A 228 16.53 1.75 6.12
CA LEU A 228 15.44 0.76 6.06
C LEU A 228 14.74 0.77 4.70
N ILE A 229 14.49 1.95 4.15
CA ILE A 229 13.90 2.15 2.82
C ILE A 229 14.77 1.49 1.74
N PHE A 230 16.09 1.73 1.76
CA PHE A 230 16.99 1.14 0.77
C PHE A 230 17.27 -0.34 0.98
N LYS A 231 17.15 -0.85 2.21
CA LYS A 231 17.15 -2.29 2.46
C LYS A 231 15.94 -2.96 1.82
N ASN A 232 14.76 -2.37 1.96
CA ASN A 232 13.53 -2.84 1.33
C ASN A 232 13.55 -2.67 -0.19
N LEU A 233 14.09 -1.56 -0.71
CA LEU A 233 14.31 -1.37 -2.14
C LEU A 233 15.22 -2.45 -2.73
N SER A 234 16.30 -2.80 -2.03
CA SER A 234 17.20 -3.87 -2.46
C SER A 234 16.46 -5.20 -2.59
N TYR A 235 15.58 -5.54 -1.63
CA TYR A 235 14.71 -6.71 -1.76
C TYR A 235 13.78 -6.58 -2.98
N LEU A 236 13.12 -5.43 -3.16
CA LEU A 236 12.20 -5.20 -4.28
C LEU A 236 12.90 -5.38 -5.64
N CYS A 237 14.10 -4.81 -5.81
CA CYS A 237 14.92 -4.94 -7.02
C CYS A 237 15.29 -6.39 -7.35
N ASN A 238 15.40 -7.26 -6.34
CA ASN A 238 15.72 -8.69 -6.50
C ASN A 238 14.49 -9.60 -6.46
N SER A 239 13.30 -9.04 -6.28
CA SER A 239 12.04 -9.79 -6.29
C SER A 239 11.54 -10.02 -7.73
N SER A 240 10.57 -10.92 -7.89
CA SER A 240 9.83 -11.08 -9.15
C SER A 240 8.63 -10.13 -9.28
N ARG A 241 8.43 -9.23 -8.32
CA ARG A 241 7.30 -8.30 -8.30
C ARG A 241 7.60 -7.12 -9.22
N LYS A 242 6.65 -6.80 -10.09
CA LYS A 242 6.69 -5.57 -10.90
C LYS A 242 6.65 -4.35 -10.00
N PHE A 243 7.45 -3.35 -10.33
CA PHE A 243 7.43 -2.09 -9.60
C PHE A 243 7.83 -0.90 -10.46
N ASN A 244 7.37 0.27 -10.05
CA ASN A 244 7.82 1.56 -10.54
C ASN A 244 8.47 2.33 -9.40
N ILE A 245 9.49 3.12 -9.75
CA ILE A 245 10.06 4.09 -8.82
C ILE A 245 9.47 5.46 -9.11
N ARG A 246 9.06 6.15 -8.06
CA ARG A 246 8.55 7.52 -8.11
C ARG A 246 9.54 8.47 -7.44
N ILE A 247 9.81 9.59 -8.10
CA ILE A 247 10.74 10.60 -7.59
C ILE A 247 10.04 11.95 -7.69
N PRO A 248 9.47 12.47 -6.59
CA PRO A 248 9.04 13.86 -6.51
C PRO A 248 10.25 14.77 -6.70
N LEU A 249 10.32 15.50 -7.80
CA LEU A 249 11.44 16.38 -8.11
C LEU A 249 11.30 17.70 -7.37
N ILE A 250 12.15 17.88 -6.35
CA ILE A 250 12.21 19.07 -5.52
C ILE A 250 13.46 19.87 -5.91
N PRO A 251 13.28 21.07 -6.50
CA PRO A 251 14.40 21.87 -6.99
C PRO A 251 15.45 22.17 -5.91
N GLY A 252 16.71 21.90 -6.24
CA GLY A 252 17.86 22.12 -5.36
C GLY A 252 18.02 21.09 -4.24
N ILE A 253 17.15 20.07 -4.16
CA ILE A 253 17.22 19.02 -3.14
C ILE A 253 17.59 17.69 -3.79
N ASN A 254 16.68 17.10 -4.58
CA ASN A 254 16.86 15.76 -5.12
C ASN A 254 16.95 15.70 -6.65
N ASP A 255 16.89 16.86 -7.32
CA ASP A 255 17.10 17.04 -8.75
C ASP A 255 18.58 17.29 -9.12
N THR A 256 19.51 17.07 -8.19
CA THR A 256 20.94 17.18 -8.47
C THR A 256 21.43 16.00 -9.30
N SER A 257 22.38 16.23 -10.21
CA SER A 257 22.98 15.16 -11.02
C SER A 257 23.56 14.04 -10.16
N GLU A 258 24.21 14.39 -9.04
CA GLU A 258 24.76 13.40 -8.11
C GLU A 258 23.69 12.50 -7.50
N ASN A 259 22.58 13.06 -7.01
CA ASN A 259 21.50 12.27 -6.43
C ASN A 259 20.82 11.39 -7.49
N MET A 260 20.61 11.92 -8.70
CA MET A 260 20.03 11.17 -9.82
C MET A 260 20.93 10.02 -10.25
N GLU A 261 22.25 10.24 -10.37
CA GLU A 261 23.20 9.18 -10.70
C GLU A 261 23.25 8.09 -9.64
N ARG A 262 23.27 8.45 -8.36
CA ARG A 262 23.21 7.49 -7.25
C ARG A 262 21.93 6.67 -7.31
N THR A 263 20.80 7.31 -7.58
CA THR A 263 19.50 6.64 -7.75
C THR A 263 19.54 5.66 -8.91
N ALA A 264 20.05 6.07 -10.08
CA ALA A 264 20.19 5.19 -11.24
C ALA A 264 21.07 3.97 -10.95
N ARG A 265 22.15 4.13 -10.18
CA ARG A 265 23.02 3.01 -9.77
C ARG A 265 22.28 2.01 -8.87
N LEU A 266 21.44 2.46 -7.95
CA LEU A 266 20.63 1.58 -7.08
C LEU A 266 19.64 0.72 -7.88
N LEU A 267 19.14 1.25 -9.00
CA LEU A 267 18.11 0.60 -9.81
C LEU A 267 18.66 -0.25 -10.96
N LYS A 268 19.94 -0.09 -11.31
CA LYS A 268 20.56 -0.66 -12.52
C LYS A 268 20.40 -2.18 -12.64
N SER A 269 20.40 -2.92 -11.53
CA SER A 269 20.35 -4.39 -11.52
C SER A 269 18.94 -4.96 -11.34
N SER A 270 17.90 -4.12 -11.40
CA SER A 270 16.53 -4.58 -11.19
C SER A 270 15.96 -5.24 -12.44
N ASN A 271 15.36 -6.43 -12.27
CA ASN A 271 14.80 -7.20 -13.38
C ASN A 271 13.32 -6.87 -13.65
N CYS A 272 12.61 -6.36 -12.64
CA CYS A 272 11.16 -6.14 -12.69
C CYS A 272 10.75 -4.67 -12.53
N LEU A 273 11.72 -3.74 -12.61
CA LEU A 273 11.44 -2.31 -12.70
C LEU A 273 10.83 -2.00 -14.07
N GLU A 274 9.58 -1.53 -14.12
CA GLU A 274 8.94 -1.19 -15.39
C GLU A 274 9.29 0.24 -15.83
N ARG A 275 9.36 1.20 -14.89
CA ARG A 275 9.76 2.59 -15.17
C ARG A 275 10.13 3.39 -13.92
N VAL A 276 10.81 4.51 -14.16
CA VAL A 276 11.03 5.58 -13.19
C VAL A 276 10.16 6.79 -13.58
N GLU A 277 9.31 7.24 -12.66
CA GLU A 277 8.38 8.34 -12.84
C GLU A 277 8.90 9.57 -12.07
N PHE A 278 9.19 10.65 -12.80
CA PHE A 278 9.47 11.95 -12.18
C PHE A 278 8.17 12.70 -11.94
N LEU A 279 7.91 13.08 -10.70
CA LEU A 279 6.71 13.82 -10.30
C LEU A 279 7.09 15.29 -10.08
N PRO A 280 6.63 16.23 -10.93
CA PRO A 280 6.93 17.64 -10.77
C PRO A 280 6.38 18.17 -9.44
N TYR A 281 7.20 18.98 -8.74
CA TYR A 281 6.72 19.65 -7.53
C TYR A 281 5.73 20.76 -7.86
N HIS A 282 4.55 20.69 -7.24
CA HIS A 282 3.52 21.73 -7.33
C HIS A 282 3.45 22.53 -6.03
N LYS A 283 3.69 23.85 -6.11
CA LYS A 283 3.66 24.76 -4.94
C LYS A 283 2.31 24.82 -4.23
N THR A 284 1.23 24.39 -4.88
CA THR A 284 -0.13 24.35 -4.33
C THR A 284 -0.29 23.36 -3.20
N ALA A 285 0.60 22.36 -3.07
CA ALA A 285 0.61 21.41 -1.95
C ALA A 285 0.69 22.10 -0.58
N GLY A 286 1.35 23.26 -0.49
CA GLY A 286 1.47 24.06 0.73
C GLY A 286 0.13 24.52 1.32
N ALA A 287 -0.90 24.69 0.49
CA ALA A 287 -2.23 25.12 0.96
C ALA A 287 -2.86 24.12 1.93
N LYS A 288 -2.55 22.82 1.79
CA LYS A 288 -3.07 21.78 2.69
C LYS A 288 -2.46 21.84 4.09
N TYR A 289 -1.25 22.36 4.24
CA TYR A 289 -0.63 22.56 5.57
C TYR A 289 -1.29 23.67 6.37
N ALA A 290 -1.98 24.61 5.71
CA ALA A 290 -2.75 25.64 6.39
C ALA A 290 -4.09 25.10 6.94
N MET A 291 -4.48 23.87 6.59
CA MET A 291 -5.73 23.26 7.06
C MET A 291 -5.68 22.72 8.49
#